data_AF-A0A2E4N5A8-F1
#
_entry.id   AF-A0A2E4N5A8-F1
#
_cell.length_a   1.000
_cell.length_b   1.000
_cell.length_c   1.000
_cell.angle_alpha   90.00
_cell.angle_beta   90.00
_cell.angle_gamma   90.00
#
_symmetry.space_group_name_H-M   'P 1'
#
loop_
_entity.id
_entity.type
_entity.pdbx_description
1 polymer ?
#
loop_
_entity_poly.entity_id
_entity_poly.type
_entity_poly.pdbx_seq_one_letter_code
_entity_poly.pdbx_strand_id
1 'polypeptide(L)'
;MKNKYYSYDEVQKKLEYYCSYQERCHYEVFNKIMQLNSNIDDANKIITKLIDDGYLNESRFSKEFTRGKFNHKNWGRIRIRIELKKRKISKKNIE
;
A
#
# COMPACT_ATOMS: atom_id res chain seq x y z
N MET A 1 -18.03 13.11 13.50
CA MET A 1 -16.58 13.24 13.26
C MET A 1 -16.40 14.07 11.99
N LYS A 2 -15.73 15.23 12.06
CA LYS A 2 -15.53 16.09 10.88
C LYS A 2 -14.54 15.40 9.93
N ASN A 3 -14.95 15.07 8.71
CA ASN A 3 -14.03 14.72 7.63
C ASN A 3 -13.18 15.95 7.34
N LYS A 4 -11.94 15.95 7.84
CA LYS A 4 -10.95 16.98 7.52
C LYS A 4 -10.37 16.59 6.16
N TYR A 5 -10.82 17.27 5.11
CA TYR A 5 -10.23 17.13 3.78
C TYR A 5 -8.83 17.76 3.82
N TYR A 6 -7.83 16.99 3.41
CA TYR A 6 -6.44 17.44 3.32
C TYR A 6 -6.15 17.93 1.91
N SER A 7 -5.29 18.93 1.81
CA SER A 7 -4.75 19.38 0.52
C SER A 7 -3.87 18.31 -0.13
N TYR A 8 -3.64 18.43 -1.44
CA TYR A 8 -2.78 17.50 -2.19
C TYR A 8 -1.42 17.28 -1.52
N ASP A 9 -0.72 18.37 -1.16
CA ASP A 9 0.62 18.31 -0.56
C ASP A 9 0.62 17.67 0.83
N GLU A 10 -0.43 17.92 1.62
CA GLU A 10 -0.57 17.29 2.94
C GLU A 10 -0.82 15.78 2.83
N VAL A 11 -1.64 15.36 1.86
CA VAL A 11 -1.87 13.93 1.60
C VAL A 11 -0.58 13.27 1.13
N GLN A 12 0.14 13.90 0.20
CA GLN A 12 1.40 13.35 -0.32
C GLN A 12 2.41 13.12 0.81
N LYS A 13 2.69 14.13 1.64
CA LYS A 13 3.62 14.00 2.79
C LYS A 13 3.19 12.92 3.79
N LYS A 14 1.88 12.83 4.08
CA LYS A 14 1.35 11.77 4.96
C LYS A 14 1.58 10.38 4.37
N LEU A 15 1.48 10.25 3.05
CA LEU A 15 1.62 8.98 2.35
C LEU A 15 3.09 8.57 2.20
N GLU A 16 4.00 9.52 1.98
CA GLU A 16 5.45 9.30 2.04
C GLU A 16 5.86 8.77 3.42
N TYR A 17 5.38 9.40 4.49
CA TYR A 17 5.62 8.92 5.86
C TYR A 17 5.00 7.53 6.09
N TYR A 18 3.79 7.30 5.59
CA TYR A 18 3.10 6.01 5.75
C TYR A 18 3.82 4.85 5.05
N CYS A 19 4.40 5.08 3.87
CA CYS A 19 5.13 4.08 3.10
C CYS A 19 6.58 3.91 3.58
N SER A 20 7.21 4.96 4.12
CA SER A 20 8.56 4.84 4.70
C SER A 20 8.56 4.11 6.04
N TYR A 21 7.49 4.20 6.82
CA TYR A 21 7.37 3.47 8.09
C TYR A 21 7.22 1.95 7.92
N GLN A 22 6.51 1.52 6.87
CA GLN A 22 6.28 0.11 6.58
C GLN A 22 5.94 -0.05 5.11
N GLU A 23 6.42 -1.14 4.49
CA GLU A 23 5.99 -1.53 3.15
C GLU A 23 4.47 -1.61 3.03
N ARG A 24 3.94 -0.97 1.99
CA ARG A 24 2.52 -0.95 1.63
C ARG A 24 2.32 -1.47 0.22
N CYS A 25 1.14 -2.01 -0.05
CA CYS A 25 0.72 -2.29 -1.41
C CYS A 25 -0.11 -1.16 -1.99
N HIS A 26 -0.21 -1.16 -3.31
CA HIS A 26 -0.98 -0.18 -4.06
C HIS A 26 -2.43 -0.07 -3.57
N TYR A 27 -3.08 -1.20 -3.27
CA TYR A 27 -4.44 -1.23 -2.74
C TYR A 27 -4.58 -0.54 -1.36
N GLU A 28 -3.64 -0.79 -0.44
CA GLU A 28 -3.64 -0.15 0.89
C GLU A 28 -3.43 1.36 0.78
N VAL A 29 -2.50 1.79 -0.08
CA VAL A 29 -2.20 3.21 -0.34
C VAL A 29 -3.39 3.91 -0.98
N PHE A 30 -4.00 3.34 -2.02
CA PHE A 30 -5.17 3.91 -2.68
C PHE A 30 -6.33 4.12 -1.70
N ASN A 31 -6.67 3.10 -0.92
CA ASN A 31 -7.73 3.21 0.09
C ASN A 31 -7.39 4.28 1.15
N LYS A 32 -6.11 4.41 1.51
CA LYS A 32 -5.68 5.44 2.46
C LYS A 32 -5.84 6.84 1.88
N ILE A 33 -5.55 7.04 0.60
CA ILE A 33 -5.78 8.32 -0.08
C ILE A 33 -7.27 8.63 -0.12
N MET A 34 -8.11 7.67 -0.52
CA MET A 34 -9.57 7.83 -0.58
C MET A 34 -10.20 8.21 0.78
N GLN A 35 -9.58 7.83 1.89
CA GLN A 35 -10.00 8.24 3.24
C GLN A 35 -9.59 9.68 3.60
N LEU A 36 -8.54 10.23 2.97
CA LEU A 36 -7.98 11.55 3.25
C LEU A 36 -8.43 12.61 2.23
N ASN A 37 -8.70 12.19 1.00
CA ASN A 37 -9.16 12.99 -0.13
C ASN A 37 -10.05 12.11 -1.04
N SER A 38 -11.14 12.66 -1.54
CA SER A 38 -12.10 11.94 -2.40
C SER A 38 -11.79 12.03 -3.90
N ASN A 39 -10.73 12.72 -4.31
CA ASN A 39 -10.36 12.87 -5.72
C ASN A 39 -9.49 11.70 -6.23
N ILE A 40 -10.01 10.96 -7.20
CA ILE A 40 -9.34 9.80 -7.82
C ILE A 40 -8.13 10.24 -8.65
N ASP A 41 -8.21 11.37 -9.36
CA ASP A 41 -7.11 11.85 -10.21
C ASP A 41 -5.90 12.24 -9.37
N ASP A 42 -6.14 12.88 -8.23
CA ASP A 42 -5.08 13.20 -7.27
C ASP A 42 -4.46 11.93 -6.68
N ALA A 43 -5.29 10.92 -6.40
CA ALA A 43 -4.79 9.65 -5.88
C ALA A 43 -3.86 8.95 -6.86
N ASN A 44 -4.23 8.90 -8.14
CA ASN A 44 -3.38 8.32 -9.17
C ASN A 44 -2.06 9.08 -9.28
N LYS A 45 -2.08 10.42 -9.29
CA LYS A 45 -0.87 11.25 -9.33
C LYS A 45 0.05 11.00 -8.12
N ILE A 46 -0.52 10.96 -6.91
CA ILE A 46 0.24 10.69 -5.68
C ILE A 46 0.86 9.29 -5.73
N ILE A 47 0.10 8.29 -6.17
CA ILE A 47 0.60 6.91 -6.27
C ILE A 47 1.75 6.82 -7.27
N THR A 48 1.62 7.41 -8.45
CA THR A 48 2.71 7.45 -9.44
C THR A 48 3.96 8.06 -8.83
N LYS A 49 3.81 9.20 -8.14
CA LYS A 49 4.93 9.87 -7.48
C LYS A 49 5.59 8.99 -6.40
N LEU A 50 4.79 8.31 -5.57
CA LEU A 50 5.33 7.38 -4.56
C LEU A 50 6.08 6.19 -5.17
N ILE A 51 5.68 5.73 -6.36
CA ILE A 51 6.38 4.66 -7.09
C ILE A 51 7.69 5.20 -7.66
N ASP A 52 7.65 6.35 -8.33
CA ASP A 52 8.82 6.98 -8.95
C ASP A 52 9.89 7.34 -7.91
N ASP A 53 9.47 7.87 -6.76
CA ASP A 53 10.33 8.20 -5.63
C ASP A 53 10.74 6.95 -4.82
N GLY A 54 10.26 5.75 -5.19
CA GLY A 54 10.68 4.47 -4.60
C GLY A 54 10.05 4.13 -3.24
N TYR A 55 9.12 4.94 -2.74
CA TYR A 55 8.35 4.67 -1.52
C TYR A 55 7.40 3.48 -1.68
N LEU A 56 6.82 3.28 -2.87
CA LEU A 56 5.85 2.22 -3.13
C LEU A 56 6.40 1.19 -4.11
N ASN A 57 6.53 -0.06 -3.67
CA ASN A 57 6.98 -1.15 -4.53
C ASN A 57 6.25 -2.46 -4.20
N GLU A 58 5.45 -2.95 -5.15
CA GLU A 58 4.57 -4.09 -4.92
C GLU A 58 5.32 -5.42 -4.77
N SER A 59 6.46 -5.58 -5.44
CA SER A 59 7.32 -6.76 -5.29
C SER A 59 8.08 -6.77 -3.96
N ARG A 60 8.47 -5.58 -3.45
CA ARG A 60 9.07 -5.43 -2.12
C ARG A 60 8.05 -5.75 -1.03
N PHE A 61 6.83 -5.23 -1.17
CA PHE A 61 5.71 -5.53 -0.28
C PHE A 61 5.42 -7.04 -0.22
N SER A 62 5.29 -7.73 -1.37
CA SER A 62 4.89 -9.15 -1.36
C SER A 62 5.92 -10.04 -0.65
N LYS A 63 7.21 -9.74 -0.81
CA LYS A 63 8.32 -10.44 -0.13
C LYS A 63 8.29 -10.20 1.38
N GLU A 64 8.22 -8.94 1.81
CA GLU A 64 8.23 -8.59 3.23
C GLU A 64 6.96 -9.07 3.95
N PHE A 65 5.80 -8.97 3.30
CA PHE A 65 4.55 -9.52 3.82
C PHE A 65 4.67 -11.04 4.04
N THR A 66 5.16 -11.77 3.04
CA THR A 66 5.31 -13.23 3.11
C THR A 66 6.27 -13.62 4.23
N ARG A 67 7.46 -13.03 4.29
CA ARG A 67 8.46 -13.28 5.33
C ARG A 67 7.92 -12.97 6.73
N GLY A 68 7.30 -11.81 6.89
CA GLY A 68 6.72 -11.38 8.16
C GLY A 68 5.65 -12.35 8.66
N LYS A 69 4.72 -12.76 7.79
CA LYS A 69 3.64 -13.68 8.16
C LYS A 69 4.11 -15.12 8.36
N PHE A 70 5.11 -15.56 7.61
CA PHE A 70 5.68 -16.89 7.77
C PHE A 70 6.50 -16.99 9.06
N ASN A 71 7.49 -16.11 9.26
CA ASN A 71 8.44 -16.21 10.37
C ASN A 71 7.83 -15.82 11.73
N HIS A 72 7.01 -14.78 11.78
CA HIS A 72 6.55 -14.21 13.06
C HIS A 72 5.11 -14.61 13.42
N LYS A 73 4.32 -15.07 12.44
CA LYS A 73 2.91 -15.44 12.64
C LYS A 73 2.62 -16.89 12.29
N ASN A 74 3.60 -17.66 11.83
CA ASN A 74 3.46 -19.07 11.44
C ASN A 74 2.32 -19.30 10.44
N TRP A 75 2.09 -18.35 9.52
CA TRP A 75 1.07 -18.51 8.50
C TRP A 75 1.53 -19.50 7.43
N GLY A 76 0.67 -20.47 7.10
CA GLY A 76 0.90 -21.37 5.97
C GLY A 76 0.83 -20.64 4.62
N ARG A 77 1.48 -21.22 3.60
CA ARG A 77 1.59 -20.67 2.24
C ARG A 77 0.23 -20.34 1.61
N ILE A 78 -0.77 -21.20 1.79
CA ILE A 78 -2.13 -21.03 1.25
C ILE A 78 -2.77 -19.75 1.81
N ARG A 79 -2.67 -19.54 3.14
CA ARG A 79 -3.22 -18.35 3.79
C ARG A 79 -2.54 -17.08 3.28
N ILE A 80 -1.21 -17.07 3.18
CA ILE A 80 -0.45 -15.92 2.67
C ILE A 80 -0.89 -15.59 1.23
N ARG A 81 -0.99 -16.59 0.36
CA ARG A 81 -1.45 -16.43 -1.02
C ARG A 81 -2.86 -15.83 -1.11
N ILE A 82 -3.80 -16.32 -0.30
CA ILE A 82 -5.17 -15.79 -0.25
C ILE A 82 -5.15 -14.31 0.20
N GLU A 83 -4.36 -13.98 1.20
CA GLU A 83 -4.27 -12.61 1.74
C GLU A 83 -3.60 -11.61 0.79
N LEU A 84 -2.61 -12.05 0.00
CA LEU A 84 -2.03 -11.26 -1.08
C LEU A 84 -3.04 -11.04 -2.21
N LYS A 85 -3.81 -12.08 -2.60
CA LYS A 85 -4.88 -11.96 -3.60
C LYS A 85 -5.97 -10.97 -3.16
N LYS A 86 -6.40 -11.01 -1.90
CA LYS A 86 -7.38 -10.05 -1.33
C LYS A 86 -6.90 -8.60 -1.42
N ARG A 87 -5.59 -8.38 -1.37
CA ARG A 87 -4.94 -7.07 -1.53
C ARG A 87 -4.69 -6.68 -2.99
N LYS A 88 -5.27 -7.42 -3.95
CA LYS A 88 -5.13 -7.20 -5.39
C LYS A 88 -3.69 -7.26 -5.91
N ILE A 89 -2.81 -7.98 -5.21
CA ILE A 89 -1.43 -8.19 -5.67
C ILE A 89 -1.45 -9.06 -6.92
N SER A 90 -0.68 -8.67 -7.94
CA SER A 90 -0.61 -9.41 -9.20
C SER A 90 -0.10 -10.84 -8.99
N LYS A 91 -0.54 -11.77 -9.85
CA LYS A 91 -0.12 -13.18 -9.81
C LYS A 91 1.41 -13.33 -9.86
N LYS A 92 2.08 -12.50 -10.67
CA LYS A 92 3.54 -12.44 -10.78
C LYS A 92 4.25 -12.15 -9.46
N ASN A 93 3.62 -11.38 -8.56
CA ASN A 93 4.18 -11.04 -7.25
C ASN A 93 3.79 -12.04 -6.15
N ILE A 94 3.00 -13.07 -6.47
CA ILE A 94 2.47 -14.09 -5.54
C ILE A 94 3.12 -15.47 -5.74
N GLU A 95 3.53 -15.77 -6.97
CA GLU A 95 4.19 -17.02 -7.34
C GLU A 95 5.69 -16.98 -7.03
#